data_AF-A0AAD3Y593-F1
#
_entry.id   AF-A0AAD3Y593-F1
#
_cell.length_a   1.000
_cell.length_b   1.000
_cell.length_c   1.000
_cell.angle_alpha   90.00
_cell.angle_beta   90.00
_cell.angle_gamma   90.00
#
_symmetry.space_group_name_H-M   'P 1'
#
loop_
_entity.id
_entity.type
_entity.pdbx_description
1 polymer ?
#
loop_
_entity_poly.entity_id
_entity_poly.type
_entity_poly.pdbx_seq_one_letter_code
_entity_poly.pdbx_strand_id
1 'polypeptide(L)'
;MSNLEIKIVFRETIRPSSPTPHHLKSFRICSLDQASPVRYTPMILFYPAAPGGRHPPPQLKLSLSETLTKFYPLAGRIKDNFTIDCNDEGIPYIEAKVQLSMLDFLRDPRIDLLGYFLPREDTCPEPITELAQLCVQVTSFDCGGIAIGVCFFHKIMDGASIGTFLKSWAAAGSGLRADIEHEDVLFPDLTAASSLYPSKDELASYVSSIRPELVNDLLKRFVFEASAVSTLKARATSELVPNPTRVEAISAFIWKHVARAFEKAIPVDETPASLFTHG
;
A
#
# COMPACT_ATOMS: atom_id res chain seq x y z
N MET A 1 16.37 -21.99 -13.76
CA MET A 1 16.07 -20.54 -13.78
C MET A 1 16.61 -19.98 -12.48
N SER A 2 17.48 -18.97 -12.59
CA SER A 2 18.25 -18.38 -11.49
C SER A 2 17.35 -17.89 -10.36
N ASN A 3 17.67 -18.26 -9.11
CA ASN A 3 17.08 -17.63 -7.92
C ASN A 3 17.26 -16.11 -8.06
N LEU A 4 16.17 -15.34 -8.00
CA LEU A 4 16.24 -13.90 -7.94
C LEU A 4 16.97 -13.52 -6.65
N GLU A 5 18.19 -12.99 -6.79
CA GLU A 5 18.98 -12.54 -5.65
C GLU A 5 18.90 -11.03 -5.52
N ILE A 6 18.27 -10.56 -4.44
CA ILE A 6 18.27 -9.15 -4.06
C ILE A 6 19.32 -8.94 -2.99
N LYS A 7 20.32 -8.11 -3.31
CA LYS A 7 21.39 -7.73 -2.40
C LYS A 7 21.03 -6.43 -1.71
N ILE A 8 20.79 -6.49 -0.40
CA ILE A 8 20.65 -5.29 0.43
C ILE A 8 22.01 -4.61 0.50
N VAL A 9 22.04 -3.33 0.14
CA VAL A 9 23.24 -2.49 0.13
C VAL A 9 23.28 -1.61 1.37
N PHE A 10 22.12 -1.13 1.82
CA PHE A 10 22.05 -0.18 2.92
C PHE A 10 20.72 -0.31 3.68
N ARG A 11 20.76 0.00 4.97
CA ARG A 11 19.59 0.09 5.86
C ARG A 11 19.76 1.31 6.76
N GLU A 12 18.72 2.10 6.88
CA GLU A 12 18.67 3.22 7.82
C GLU A 12 17.25 3.44 8.34
N THR A 13 17.13 4.28 9.35
CA THR A 13 15.85 4.78 9.84
C THR A 13 15.69 6.23 9.43
N ILE A 14 14.66 6.53 8.63
CA ILE A 14 14.33 7.89 8.22
C ILE A 14 13.34 8.50 9.22
N ARG A 15 13.72 9.62 9.82
CA ARG A 15 12.91 10.37 10.77
C ARG A 15 12.32 11.62 10.10
N PRO A 16 11.26 12.23 10.67
CA PRO A 16 10.79 13.54 10.25
C PRO A 16 11.92 14.58 10.26
N SER A 17 11.94 15.47 9.27
CA SER A 17 12.95 16.53 9.15
C SER A 17 12.86 17.58 10.26
N SER A 18 11.70 17.68 10.91
CA SER A 18 11.44 18.53 12.07
C SER A 18 10.68 17.73 13.12
N PRO A 19 10.98 17.91 14.42
CA PRO A 19 10.33 17.16 15.49
C PRO A 19 8.81 17.39 15.52
N THR A 20 8.04 16.34 15.83
CA THR A 20 6.60 16.47 16.01
C THR A 20 6.29 17.36 17.23
N PRO A 21 5.50 18.45 17.07
CA PRO A 21 5.10 19.31 18.18
C PRO A 21 4.40 18.55 19.32
N HIS A 22 4.55 19.00 20.56
CA HIS A 22 3.99 18.32 21.74
C HIS A 22 2.48 18.05 21.65
N HIS A 23 1.69 18.98 21.11
CA HIS A 23 0.25 18.83 20.97
C HIS A 23 -0.16 17.82 19.87
N LEU A 24 0.78 17.39 19.01
CA LEU A 24 0.59 16.40 17.95
C LEU A 24 1.19 15.03 18.31
N LYS A 25 1.75 14.87 19.51
CA LYS A 25 2.40 13.62 19.95
C LYS A 25 1.45 12.42 20.09
N SER A 26 0.14 12.65 20.11
CA SER A 26 -0.87 11.59 20.16
C SER A 26 -1.81 11.71 18.97
N PHE A 27 -1.77 10.73 18.07
CA PHE A 27 -2.71 10.63 16.96
C PHE A 27 -3.83 9.65 17.31
N ARG A 28 -5.08 10.06 17.09
CA ARG A 28 -6.28 9.28 17.43
C ARG A 28 -6.71 8.42 16.24
N ILE A 29 -6.85 7.13 16.47
CA ILE A 29 -7.36 6.16 15.52
C ILE A 29 -8.89 6.29 15.45
N CYS A 30 -9.46 6.36 14.24
CA CYS A 30 -10.91 6.44 14.06
C CYS A 30 -11.57 5.05 14.14
N SER A 31 -12.89 4.96 14.27
CA SER A 31 -13.55 3.64 14.38
C SER A 31 -13.45 2.77 13.11
N LEU A 32 -13.24 3.36 11.93
CA LEU A 32 -13.00 2.61 10.70
C LEU A 32 -11.61 1.94 10.72
N ASP A 33 -10.61 2.68 11.18
CA ASP A 33 -9.24 2.21 11.39
C ASP A 33 -9.16 1.15 12.50
N GLN A 34 -9.99 1.30 13.55
CA GLN A 34 -10.12 0.29 14.59
C GLN A 34 -10.66 -1.03 14.08
N ALA A 35 -11.51 -1.03 13.04
CA ALA A 35 -12.05 -2.24 12.44
C ALA A 35 -11.10 -2.85 11.37
N SER A 36 -10.06 -2.11 10.97
CA SER A 36 -9.11 -2.56 9.94
C SER A 36 -8.14 -3.61 10.48
N PRO A 37 -7.76 -4.61 9.65
CA PRO A 37 -6.85 -5.66 10.06
C PRO A 37 -5.45 -5.12 10.37
N VAL A 38 -4.79 -5.69 11.38
CA VAL A 38 -3.39 -5.38 11.69
C VAL A 38 -2.49 -6.17 10.73
N ARG A 39 -2.28 -5.62 9.54
CA ARG A 39 -1.38 -6.17 8.53
C ARG A 39 -0.70 -5.07 7.73
N TYR A 40 0.51 -5.35 7.27
CA TYR A 40 1.12 -4.55 6.22
C TYR A 40 0.40 -4.77 4.89
N THR A 41 0.08 -3.66 4.23
CA THR A 41 -0.36 -3.61 2.85
C THR A 41 0.84 -3.27 1.96
N PRO A 42 1.20 -4.15 1.01
CA PRO A 42 2.32 -3.90 0.12
C PRO A 42 1.91 -3.09 -1.12
N MET A 43 2.79 -2.21 -1.57
CA MET A 43 2.71 -1.52 -2.86
C MET A 43 4.10 -1.47 -3.51
N ILE A 44 4.19 -1.66 -4.83
CA ILE A 44 5.46 -1.58 -5.56
C ILE A 44 5.27 -0.69 -6.79
N LEU A 45 6.15 0.30 -6.94
CA LEU A 45 6.19 1.21 -8.08
C LEU A 45 7.50 0.99 -8.86
N PHE A 46 7.41 0.75 -10.16
CA PHE A 46 8.57 0.56 -11.03
C PHE A 46 8.79 1.80 -11.89
N TYR A 47 10.02 2.32 -11.88
CA TYR A 47 10.42 3.49 -12.64
C TYR A 47 11.59 3.14 -13.58
N PRO A 48 11.46 3.37 -14.90
CA PRO A 48 12.57 3.14 -15.82
C PRO A 48 13.73 4.09 -15.53
N ALA A 49 14.90 3.77 -16.10
CA ALA A 49 16.05 4.66 -16.01
C ALA A 49 15.70 6.04 -16.58
N ALA A 50 16.14 7.09 -15.88
CA ALA A 50 15.95 8.46 -16.34
C ALA A 50 17.06 8.79 -17.34
N PRO A 51 16.79 9.53 -18.43
CA PRO A 51 17.83 9.97 -19.35
C PRO A 51 18.92 10.75 -18.60
N GLY A 52 20.15 10.23 -18.55
CA GLY A 52 21.30 10.89 -17.91
C GLY A 52 21.31 10.91 -16.37
N GLY A 53 20.37 10.25 -15.70
CA GLY A 53 20.26 10.26 -14.23
C GLY A 53 21.06 9.16 -13.52
N ARG A 54 21.61 9.48 -12.34
CA ARG A 54 22.07 8.48 -11.36
C ARG A 54 20.87 8.02 -10.52
N HIS A 55 20.71 6.71 -10.40
CA HIS A 55 19.68 6.08 -9.57
C HIS A 55 20.30 5.31 -8.39
N PRO A 56 19.66 5.32 -7.19
CA PRO A 56 18.47 6.10 -6.84
C PRO A 56 18.79 7.61 -6.69
N PRO A 57 17.82 8.51 -6.88
CA PRO A 57 18.02 9.95 -6.71
C PRO A 57 18.44 10.28 -5.27
N PRO A 58 19.51 11.07 -5.04
CA PRO A 58 19.97 11.43 -3.69
C PRO A 58 18.88 12.07 -2.82
N GLN A 59 17.96 12.79 -3.46
CA GLN A 59 16.85 13.49 -2.81
C GLN A 59 15.73 12.58 -2.27
N LEU A 60 15.70 11.27 -2.56
CA LEU A 60 14.62 10.38 -2.10
C LEU A 60 14.50 10.35 -0.57
N LYS A 61 15.63 10.23 0.14
CA LYS A 61 15.64 10.20 1.62
C LYS A 61 15.26 11.54 2.23
N LEU A 62 15.82 12.62 1.67
CA LEU A 62 15.58 13.98 2.16
C LEU A 62 14.10 14.34 1.99
N SER A 63 13.54 14.12 0.80
CA SER A 63 12.11 14.34 0.55
C SER A 63 11.20 13.44 1.38
N LEU A 64 11.62 12.21 1.67
CA LEU A 64 10.89 11.32 2.57
C LEU A 64 10.86 11.89 3.99
N SER A 65 12.01 12.34 4.50
CA SER A 65 12.13 13.00 5.81
C SER A 65 11.26 14.27 5.91
N GLU A 66 11.25 15.11 4.87
CA GLU A 66 10.38 16.30 4.79
C GLU A 66 8.89 15.91 4.77
N THR A 67 8.54 14.85 4.04
CA THR A 67 7.16 14.36 3.94
C THR A 67 6.70 13.79 5.28
N LEU A 68 7.54 13.05 6.00
CA LEU A 68 7.22 12.52 7.32
C LEU A 68 6.95 13.61 8.36
N THR A 69 7.46 14.84 8.19
CA THR A 69 7.07 15.95 9.07
C THR A 69 5.58 16.30 8.91
N LYS A 70 5.02 16.16 7.71
CA LYS A 70 3.60 16.41 7.43
C LYS A 70 2.73 15.20 7.76
N PHE A 71 3.28 14.00 7.58
CA PHE A 71 2.65 12.72 7.88
C PHE A 71 3.26 12.10 9.15
N TYR A 72 3.37 12.92 10.20
CA TYR A 72 4.08 12.57 11.43
C TYR A 72 3.62 11.27 12.13
N PRO A 73 2.34 10.84 12.07
CA PRO A 73 1.96 9.57 12.68
C PRO A 73 2.67 8.37 12.04
N LEU A 74 3.09 8.48 10.77
CA LEU A 74 3.79 7.41 10.06
C LEU A 74 5.19 7.12 10.64
N ALA A 75 5.80 8.11 11.31
CA ALA A 75 7.07 7.95 12.00
C ALA A 75 6.92 7.52 13.47
N GLY A 76 5.70 7.31 13.94
CA GLY A 76 5.39 6.89 15.31
C GLY A 76 5.28 5.38 15.48
N ARG A 77 4.71 4.98 16.61
CA ARG A 77 4.40 3.59 16.96
C ARG A 77 2.97 3.48 17.47
N ILE A 78 2.31 2.37 17.14
CA ILE A 78 1.02 2.03 17.75
C ILE A 78 1.23 1.91 19.25
N LYS A 79 0.46 2.66 20.03
CA LYS A 79 0.48 2.57 21.48
C LYS A 79 -0.56 1.57 21.98
N ASP A 80 -1.75 1.65 21.41
CA ASP A 80 -2.90 0.81 21.70
C ASP A 80 -3.90 0.84 20.52
N ASN A 81 -5.07 0.23 20.66
CA ASN A 81 -6.09 0.25 19.59
C ASN A 81 -6.78 1.61 19.41
N PHE A 82 -6.36 2.65 20.12
CA PHE A 82 -6.98 3.98 20.09
C PHE A 82 -6.01 5.05 19.60
N THR A 83 -4.71 4.84 19.79
CA THR A 83 -3.71 5.89 19.60
C THR A 83 -2.40 5.38 19.01
N ILE A 84 -1.77 6.27 18.24
CA ILE A 84 -0.38 6.18 17.83
C ILE A 84 0.40 7.21 18.65
N ASP A 85 1.49 6.75 19.27
CA ASP A 85 2.48 7.64 19.86
C ASP A 85 3.37 8.18 18.73
N CYS A 86 3.24 9.46 18.41
CA CYS A 86 4.01 10.14 17.37
C CYS A 86 5.41 10.52 17.88
N ASN A 87 6.16 9.51 18.30
CA ASN A 87 7.42 9.63 19.01
C ASN A 87 8.65 9.92 18.12
N ASP A 88 8.45 10.12 16.82
CA ASP A 88 9.49 10.38 15.81
C ASP A 88 10.56 9.27 15.73
N GLU A 89 10.23 8.03 16.13
CA GLU A 89 11.14 6.89 15.97
C GLU A 89 11.56 6.67 14.51
N GLY A 90 10.72 7.06 13.56
CA GLY A 90 10.99 7.00 12.13
C GLY A 90 10.60 5.67 11.51
N ILE A 91 10.98 5.52 10.24
CA ILE A 91 10.61 4.40 9.38
C ILE A 91 11.85 3.66 8.84
N PRO A 92 11.80 2.33 8.69
CA PRO A 92 12.84 1.59 7.97
C PRO A 92 12.93 2.01 6.50
N TYR A 93 14.15 2.30 6.05
CA TYR A 93 14.48 2.56 4.65
C TYR A 93 15.62 1.63 4.22
N ILE A 94 15.37 0.87 3.16
CA ILE A 94 16.29 -0.15 2.64
C ILE A 94 16.70 0.24 1.22
N GLU A 95 17.99 0.20 0.92
CA GLU A 95 18.47 0.23 -0.45
C GLU A 95 18.97 -1.17 -0.84
N ALA A 96 18.54 -1.63 -2.00
CA ALA A 96 18.91 -2.93 -2.53
C ALA A 96 19.29 -2.85 -4.01
N LYS A 97 19.95 -3.90 -4.50
CA LYS A 97 20.31 -4.07 -5.91
C LYS A 97 19.91 -5.45 -6.38
N VAL A 98 19.50 -5.54 -7.64
CA VAL A 98 19.19 -6.80 -8.32
C VAL A 98 19.90 -6.83 -9.66
N GLN A 99 20.57 -7.94 -9.94
CA GLN A 99 21.26 -8.17 -11.22
C GLN A 99 20.26 -8.65 -12.27
N LEU A 100 19.35 -7.76 -12.65
CA LEU A 100 18.27 -8.03 -13.59
C LEU A 100 17.91 -6.75 -14.35
N SER A 101 17.45 -6.91 -15.58
CA SER A 101 16.79 -5.85 -16.35
C SER A 101 15.33 -5.71 -15.92
N MET A 102 14.92 -4.50 -15.54
CA MET A 102 13.54 -4.22 -15.14
C MET A 102 12.55 -4.52 -16.27
N LEU A 103 12.90 -4.18 -17.52
CA LEU A 103 12.02 -4.40 -18.66
C LEU A 103 11.79 -5.90 -18.89
N ASP A 104 12.82 -6.72 -18.72
CA ASP A 104 12.68 -8.17 -18.85
C ASP A 104 11.84 -8.76 -17.71
N PHE A 105 11.98 -8.24 -16.48
CA PHE A 105 11.11 -8.61 -15.36
C PHE A 105 9.63 -8.25 -15.61
N LEU A 106 9.36 -7.05 -16.14
CA LEU A 106 7.99 -6.55 -16.32
C LEU A 106 7.26 -7.13 -17.54
N ARG A 107 7.96 -7.77 -18.48
CA ARG A 107 7.34 -8.47 -19.62
C ARG A 107 6.47 -9.64 -19.17
N ASP A 108 6.93 -10.40 -18.19
CA ASP A 108 6.19 -11.49 -17.56
C ASP A 108 6.42 -11.46 -16.04
N PRO A 109 5.74 -10.54 -15.32
CA PRO A 109 6.01 -10.31 -13.91
C PRO A 109 5.52 -11.51 -13.12
N ARG A 110 6.49 -12.27 -12.62
CA ARG A 110 6.29 -13.36 -11.69
C ARG A 110 5.83 -12.79 -10.34
N ILE A 111 4.54 -12.97 -10.05
CA ILE A 111 3.90 -12.44 -8.84
C ILE A 111 4.59 -12.97 -7.57
N ASP A 112 5.05 -14.21 -7.59
CA ASP A 112 5.83 -14.85 -6.53
C ASP A 112 7.18 -14.15 -6.25
N LEU A 113 7.71 -13.41 -7.22
CA LEU A 113 8.95 -12.67 -7.10
C LEU A 113 8.76 -11.21 -6.66
N LEU A 114 7.53 -10.68 -6.69
CA LEU A 114 7.27 -9.30 -6.29
C LEU A 114 7.66 -9.02 -4.83
N GLY A 115 7.51 -10.03 -3.96
CA GLY A 115 7.86 -9.94 -2.54
C GLY A 115 9.33 -9.58 -2.27
N TYR A 116 10.23 -9.85 -3.21
CA TYR A 116 11.64 -9.47 -3.06
C TYR A 116 11.85 -7.94 -3.11
N PHE A 117 10.99 -7.21 -3.83
CA PHE A 117 11.09 -5.76 -3.98
C PHE A 117 10.45 -4.97 -2.84
N LEU A 118 9.86 -5.67 -1.86
CA LEU A 118 9.28 -5.08 -0.67
C LEU A 118 10.29 -5.11 0.48
N PRO A 119 10.19 -4.18 1.45
CA PRO A 119 10.86 -4.33 2.72
C PRO A 119 10.48 -5.69 3.32
N ARG A 120 11.46 -6.58 3.45
CA ARG A 120 11.26 -7.88 4.11
C ARG A 120 11.10 -7.67 5.60
N GLU A 121 9.85 -7.51 6.03
CA GLU A 121 9.42 -7.85 7.37
C GLU A 121 8.56 -9.09 7.21
N ASP A 122 9.23 -10.24 7.39
CA ASP A 122 8.62 -11.55 7.31
C ASP A 122 7.56 -11.63 8.41
N THR A 123 6.29 -11.38 8.05
CA THR A 123 5.12 -11.33 8.94
C THR A 123 5.15 -10.17 9.95
N CYS A 124 4.01 -9.56 10.30
CA CYS A 124 3.95 -8.59 11.41
C CYS A 124 4.33 -9.33 12.71
N PRO A 125 5.56 -9.20 13.22
CA PRO A 125 5.95 -9.91 14.42
C PRO A 125 5.30 -9.24 15.63
N GLU A 126 4.87 -10.01 16.63
CA GLU A 126 4.49 -9.44 17.92
C GLU A 126 5.75 -9.00 18.69
N PRO A 127 5.72 -7.84 19.39
CA PRO A 127 4.56 -6.99 19.63
C PRO A 127 4.35 -5.92 18.54
N ILE A 128 3.08 -5.71 18.15
CA ILE A 128 2.66 -4.70 17.16
C ILE A 128 3.11 -3.27 17.54
N THR A 129 3.27 -3.01 18.84
CA THR A 129 3.68 -1.71 19.38
C THR A 129 5.10 -1.31 19.00
N GLU A 130 5.95 -2.24 18.55
CA GLU A 130 7.31 -1.95 18.08
C GLU A 130 7.38 -1.72 16.57
N LEU A 131 6.28 -1.96 15.86
CA LEU A 131 6.28 -1.96 14.40
C LEU A 131 6.14 -0.55 13.82
N ALA A 132 6.96 -0.28 12.81
CA ALA A 132 6.94 0.99 12.09
C ALA A 132 5.66 1.09 11.25
N GLN A 133 5.06 2.28 11.18
CA GLN A 133 3.79 2.42 10.46
C GLN A 133 3.93 2.32 8.94
N LEU A 134 5.14 2.56 8.45
CA LEU A 134 5.53 2.58 7.06
C LEU A 134 6.96 2.04 6.96
N CYS A 135 7.26 1.28 5.91
CA CYS A 135 8.59 0.80 5.56
C CYS A 135 8.81 0.99 4.06
N VAL A 136 10.03 1.34 3.66
CA VAL A 136 10.37 1.63 2.26
C VAL A 136 11.60 0.83 1.83
N GLN A 137 11.55 0.25 0.63
CA GLN A 137 12.68 -0.37 -0.03
C GLN A 137 12.84 0.21 -1.43
N VAL A 138 14.05 0.67 -1.75
CA VAL A 138 14.43 1.12 -3.08
C VAL A 138 15.41 0.13 -3.68
N THR A 139 14.97 -0.59 -4.70
CA THR A 139 15.76 -1.61 -5.39
C THR A 139 16.22 -1.09 -6.75
N SER A 140 17.52 -1.04 -6.99
CA SER A 140 18.09 -0.65 -8.29
C SER A 140 18.33 -1.87 -9.19
N PHE A 141 17.98 -1.74 -10.46
CA PHE A 141 18.21 -2.73 -11.53
C PHE A 141 19.45 -2.40 -12.35
N ASP A 142 20.05 -3.38 -13.03
CA ASP A 142 21.24 -3.18 -13.87
C ASP A 142 20.98 -2.23 -15.05
N CYS A 143 19.73 -2.21 -15.55
CA CYS A 143 19.32 -1.29 -16.60
C CYS A 143 19.16 0.17 -16.10
N GLY A 144 19.48 0.46 -14.85
CA GLY A 144 19.35 1.78 -14.22
C GLY A 144 17.94 2.13 -13.74
N GLY A 145 16.94 1.27 -13.94
CA GLY A 145 15.60 1.47 -13.37
C GLY A 145 15.57 1.20 -11.87
N ILE A 146 14.53 1.68 -11.18
CA ILE A 146 14.30 1.42 -9.75
C ILE A 146 12.90 0.86 -9.46
N ALA A 147 12.79 -0.04 -8.49
CA ALA A 147 11.53 -0.38 -7.84
C ALA A 147 11.50 0.28 -6.46
N ILE A 148 10.41 1.00 -6.16
CA ILE A 148 10.11 1.51 -4.83
C ILE A 148 9.01 0.62 -4.24
N GLY A 149 9.38 -0.24 -3.31
CA GLY A 149 8.48 -1.05 -2.50
C GLY A 149 8.12 -0.31 -1.22
N VAL A 150 6.83 -0.31 -0.88
CA VAL A 150 6.29 0.33 0.32
C VAL A 150 5.42 -0.69 1.04
N CYS A 151 5.62 -0.84 2.35
CA CYS A 151 4.74 -1.59 3.23
C CYS A 151 4.19 -0.62 4.28
N PHE A 152 2.89 -0.57 4.48
CA PHE A 152 2.25 0.31 5.45
C PHE A 152 1.14 -0.40 6.23
N PHE A 153 0.89 -0.03 7.48
CA PHE A 153 -0.24 -0.61 8.20
C PHE A 153 -1.56 -0.16 7.58
N HIS A 154 -2.39 -1.13 7.16
CA HIS A 154 -3.76 -0.83 6.71
C HIS A 154 -4.60 -0.20 7.82
N LYS A 155 -4.18 -0.40 9.08
CA LYS A 155 -4.82 0.19 10.27
C LYS A 155 -4.86 1.71 10.26
N ILE A 156 -3.99 2.39 9.50
CA ILE A 156 -3.86 3.86 9.59
C ILE A 156 -3.92 4.54 8.22
N MET A 157 -3.94 3.76 7.15
CA MET A 157 -3.92 4.25 5.77
C MET A 157 -4.75 3.33 4.89
N ASP A 158 -5.72 3.91 4.19
CA ASP A 158 -6.43 3.29 3.08
C ASP A 158 -5.75 3.60 1.73
N GLY A 159 -6.37 3.15 0.63
CA GLY A 159 -5.87 3.38 -0.72
C GLY A 159 -5.74 4.86 -1.10
N ALA A 160 -6.65 5.71 -0.61
CA ALA A 160 -6.60 7.15 -0.86
C ALA A 160 -5.44 7.81 -0.09
N SER A 161 -5.28 7.46 1.18
CA SER A 161 -4.26 8.01 2.09
C SER A 161 -2.84 7.68 1.62
N ILE A 162 -2.59 6.44 1.18
CA ILE A 162 -1.29 6.08 0.59
C ILE A 162 -1.03 6.81 -0.74
N GLY A 163 -2.07 6.99 -1.55
CA GLY A 163 -1.98 7.81 -2.77
C GLY A 163 -1.59 9.25 -2.48
N THR A 164 -2.18 9.86 -1.45
CA THR A 164 -1.84 11.22 -1.01
C THR A 164 -0.40 11.29 -0.50
N PHE A 165 0.01 10.38 0.39
CA PHE A 165 1.39 10.32 0.89
C PHE A 165 2.42 10.22 -0.24
N LEU A 166 2.21 9.32 -1.21
CA LEU A 166 3.14 9.13 -2.33
C LEU A 166 3.21 10.36 -3.24
N LYS A 167 2.09 11.04 -3.48
CA LYS A 167 2.06 12.32 -4.21
C LYS A 167 2.84 13.40 -3.47
N SER A 168 2.63 13.55 -2.16
CA SER A 168 3.36 14.51 -1.33
C SER A 168 4.86 14.23 -1.32
N TRP A 169 5.26 12.95 -1.22
CA TRP A 169 6.65 12.53 -1.28
C TRP A 169 7.30 12.83 -2.63
N ALA A 170 6.62 12.49 -3.73
CA ALA A 170 7.10 12.80 -5.07
C ALA A 170 7.22 14.32 -5.32
N ALA A 171 6.27 15.12 -4.81
CA ALA A 171 6.32 16.58 -4.89
C ALA A 171 7.53 17.15 -4.12
N ALA A 172 7.77 16.68 -2.90
CA ALA A 172 8.94 17.07 -2.12
C ALA A 172 10.27 16.69 -2.82
N GLY A 173 10.32 15.53 -3.48
CA GLY A 173 11.52 15.03 -4.17
C GLY A 173 11.80 15.67 -5.53
N SER A 174 10.82 16.34 -6.15
CA SER A 174 10.97 16.96 -7.46
C SER A 174 11.35 18.44 -7.41
N GLY A 175 11.39 19.05 -6.21
CA GLY A 175 11.66 20.48 -6.06
C GLY A 175 10.53 21.38 -6.58
N LEU A 176 9.41 20.79 -7.04
CA LEU A 176 8.16 21.46 -7.36
C LEU A 176 7.50 21.93 -6.04
N ARG A 177 8.08 22.95 -5.42
CA ARG A 177 7.52 23.59 -4.23
C ARG A 177 6.38 24.58 -4.53
N ALA A 178 5.90 24.70 -5.78
CA ALA A 178 5.01 25.81 -6.13
C ALA A 178 3.96 25.61 -7.26
N ASP A 179 3.79 24.43 -7.85
CA ASP A 179 2.85 24.28 -9.01
C ASP A 179 1.73 23.24 -8.80
N ILE A 180 1.65 22.61 -7.63
CA ILE A 180 0.48 21.79 -7.29
C ILE A 180 -0.53 22.73 -6.64
N GLU A 181 -1.55 23.13 -7.40
CA GLU A 181 -2.65 24.04 -6.99
C GLU A 181 -3.50 23.54 -5.80
N HIS A 182 -3.08 22.48 -5.11
CA HIS A 182 -3.78 21.89 -3.97
C HIS A 182 -2.90 21.93 -2.72
N GLU A 183 -3.11 22.97 -1.91
CA GLU A 183 -2.55 23.14 -0.56
C GLU A 183 -2.85 21.90 0.33
N ASP A 184 -3.99 21.23 0.09
CA ASP A 184 -4.43 19.99 0.75
C ASP A 184 -3.46 18.80 0.57
N VAL A 185 -2.73 18.73 -0.55
CA VAL A 185 -1.73 17.65 -0.78
C VAL A 185 -0.46 17.92 0.03
N LEU A 186 -0.22 19.17 0.43
CA LEU A 186 0.94 19.55 1.20
C LEU A 186 0.72 19.43 2.71
N PHE A 187 -0.53 19.44 3.19
CA PHE A 187 -0.88 19.31 4.60
C PHE A 187 -2.16 18.49 4.76
N PRO A 188 -2.06 17.16 4.97
CA PRO A 188 -3.23 16.33 5.14
C PRO A 188 -3.97 16.70 6.44
N ASP A 189 -5.31 16.73 6.41
CA ASP A 189 -6.11 16.77 7.63
C ASP A 189 -6.11 15.39 8.29
N LEU A 190 -5.25 15.24 9.30
CA LEU A 190 -5.07 14.02 10.07
C LEU A 190 -6.09 13.87 11.21
N THR A 191 -7.02 14.82 11.37
CA THR A 191 -7.95 14.87 12.51
C THR A 191 -9.40 14.61 12.11
N ALA A 192 -9.77 14.90 10.86
CA ALA A 192 -11.14 14.77 10.34
C ALA A 192 -11.73 13.37 10.58
N ALA A 193 -11.00 12.30 10.25
CA ALA A 193 -11.48 10.92 10.39
C ALA A 193 -11.85 10.60 11.85
N SER A 194 -10.98 10.92 12.80
CA SER A 194 -11.22 10.68 14.24
C SER A 194 -12.34 11.56 14.82
N SER A 195 -12.59 12.71 14.20
CA SER A 195 -13.65 13.64 14.60
C SER A 195 -15.03 13.18 14.10
N LEU A 196 -15.11 12.72 12.85
CA LEU A 196 -16.34 12.21 12.23
C LEU A 196 -16.69 10.78 12.67
N TYR A 197 -15.66 9.97 12.91
CA TYR A 197 -15.79 8.57 13.31
C TYR A 197 -14.99 8.30 14.58
N PRO A 198 -15.44 8.79 15.75
CA PRO A 198 -14.74 8.56 17.01
C PRO A 198 -14.48 7.08 17.28
N SER A 199 -13.36 6.79 17.96
CA SER A 199 -13.01 5.45 18.42
C SER A 199 -14.07 4.87 19.35
N LYS A 200 -14.29 3.55 19.28
CA LYS A 200 -15.24 2.79 20.09
C LYS A 200 -14.52 1.66 20.82
N ASP A 201 -14.80 1.51 22.11
CA ASP A 201 -14.20 0.47 22.95
C ASP A 201 -14.55 -0.95 22.46
N GLU A 202 -15.76 -1.12 21.92
CA GLU A 202 -16.27 -2.41 21.39
C GLU A 202 -15.43 -2.95 20.23
N LEU A 203 -14.75 -2.09 19.47
CA LEU A 203 -13.92 -2.48 18.33
C LEU A 203 -12.49 -2.86 18.75
N ALA A 204 -12.12 -2.65 20.02
CA ALA A 204 -10.79 -3.00 20.52
C ALA A 204 -10.51 -4.50 20.52
N SER A 205 -11.55 -5.33 20.66
CA SER A 205 -11.43 -6.80 20.71
C SER A 205 -11.68 -7.48 19.36
N TYR A 206 -12.26 -6.78 18.38
CA TYR A 206 -12.78 -7.41 17.15
C TYR A 206 -11.68 -7.75 16.13
N VAL A 207 -10.51 -7.11 16.20
CA VAL A 207 -9.46 -7.27 15.17
C VAL A 207 -8.56 -8.49 15.40
N SER A 208 -8.43 -8.96 16.65
CA SER A 208 -7.58 -10.12 16.96
C SER A 208 -8.15 -11.46 16.46
N SER A 209 -9.45 -11.50 16.15
CA SER A 209 -10.18 -12.72 15.74
C SER A 209 -10.19 -12.97 14.23
N ILE A 210 -9.85 -11.99 13.40
CA ILE A 210 -9.75 -12.16 11.94
C ILE A 210 -8.27 -12.28 11.56
N ARG A 211 -7.66 -13.43 11.86
CA ARG A 211 -6.47 -13.86 11.11
C ARG A 211 -7.00 -14.49 9.83
N PRO A 212 -6.84 -13.86 8.64
CA PRO A 212 -7.05 -14.62 7.41
C PRO A 212 -6.05 -15.77 7.45
N GLU A 213 -6.57 -17.00 7.52
CA GLU A 213 -5.74 -18.19 7.31
C GLU A 213 -4.96 -17.96 6.04
N LEU A 214 -3.64 -18.18 6.11
CA LEU A 214 -2.78 -18.12 4.96
C LEU A 214 -3.08 -19.37 4.12
N VAL A 215 -4.20 -19.35 3.40
CA VAL A 215 -4.48 -20.34 2.36
C VAL A 215 -3.36 -20.20 1.33
N ASN A 216 -2.81 -21.32 0.87
CA ASN A 216 -1.80 -21.36 -0.19
C ASN A 216 -2.43 -20.91 -1.53
N ASP A 217 -2.81 -19.65 -1.61
CA ASP A 217 -3.56 -19.08 -2.71
C ASP A 217 -2.61 -18.69 -3.85
N LEU A 218 -2.95 -19.16 -5.03
CA LEU A 218 -2.29 -18.79 -6.27
C LEU A 218 -2.76 -17.39 -6.70
N LEU A 219 -1.94 -16.37 -6.50
CA LEU A 219 -2.25 -15.02 -7.00
C LEU A 219 -1.95 -14.92 -8.50
N LYS A 220 -2.93 -14.43 -9.28
CA LYS A 220 -2.82 -14.19 -10.72
C LYS A 220 -3.27 -12.78 -11.08
N ARG A 221 -2.58 -12.18 -12.06
CA ARG A 221 -2.94 -10.87 -12.62
C ARG A 221 -3.73 -11.06 -13.92
N PHE A 222 -4.95 -10.55 -13.95
CA PHE A 222 -5.78 -10.49 -15.15
C PHE A 222 -5.78 -9.06 -15.71
N VAL A 223 -5.43 -8.90 -16.98
CA VAL A 223 -5.38 -7.60 -17.65
C VAL A 223 -6.53 -7.51 -18.64
N PHE A 224 -7.34 -6.46 -18.53
CA PHE A 224 -8.47 -6.19 -19.42
C PHE A 224 -8.13 -4.99 -20.30
N GLU A 225 -7.80 -5.27 -21.56
CA GLU A 225 -7.53 -4.24 -22.56
C GLU A 225 -8.77 -3.38 -22.86
N ALA A 226 -8.56 -2.18 -23.40
CA ALA A 226 -9.64 -1.23 -23.68
C ALA A 226 -10.78 -1.84 -24.54
N SER A 227 -10.43 -2.69 -25.51
CA SER A 227 -11.40 -3.42 -26.34
C SER A 227 -12.23 -4.43 -25.55
N ALA A 228 -11.59 -5.18 -24.64
CA ALA A 228 -12.27 -6.10 -23.74
C ALA A 228 -13.21 -5.35 -22.79
N VAL A 229 -12.74 -4.23 -22.21
CA VAL A 229 -13.56 -3.37 -21.34
C VAL A 229 -14.77 -2.82 -22.10
N SER A 230 -14.59 -2.31 -23.32
CA SER A 230 -15.69 -1.83 -24.17
C SER A 230 -16.72 -2.93 -24.42
N THR A 231 -16.26 -4.15 -24.74
CA THR A 231 -17.12 -5.32 -24.93
C THR A 231 -17.89 -5.68 -23.65
N LEU A 232 -17.23 -5.66 -22.49
CA LEU A 232 -17.86 -5.96 -21.21
C LEU A 232 -18.91 -4.90 -20.84
N LYS A 233 -18.62 -3.61 -21.05
CA LYS A 233 -19.60 -2.54 -20.83
C LYS A 233 -20.83 -2.73 -21.69
N ALA A 234 -20.66 -2.99 -22.99
CA ALA A 234 -21.79 -3.22 -23.91
C ALA A 234 -22.65 -4.44 -23.51
N ARG A 235 -22.02 -5.50 -22.98
CA ARG A 235 -22.74 -6.68 -22.47
C ARG A 235 -23.44 -6.45 -21.13
N ALA A 236 -22.91 -5.55 -20.30
CA ALA A 236 -23.49 -5.20 -19.01
C ALA A 236 -24.62 -4.16 -19.11
N THR A 237 -24.71 -3.46 -20.25
CA THR A 237 -25.79 -2.50 -20.51
C THR A 237 -27.15 -3.20 -20.43
N SER A 238 -28.05 -2.60 -19.65
CA SER A 238 -29.42 -3.05 -19.47
C SER A 238 -30.33 -1.84 -19.24
N GLU A 239 -31.65 -2.05 -19.18
CA GLU A 239 -32.59 -0.97 -18.84
C GLU A 239 -32.29 -0.36 -17.46
N LEU A 240 -31.86 -1.16 -16.49
CA LEU A 240 -31.51 -0.71 -15.13
C LEU A 240 -30.12 -0.06 -15.05
N VAL A 241 -29.20 -0.48 -15.91
CA VAL A 241 -27.82 0.04 -15.96
C VAL A 241 -27.51 0.42 -17.40
N PRO A 242 -28.03 1.57 -17.89
CA PRO A 242 -27.87 1.95 -19.30
C PRO A 242 -26.42 2.29 -19.65
N ASN A 243 -25.65 2.83 -18.68
CA ASN A 243 -24.27 3.26 -18.86
C ASN A 243 -23.35 2.68 -17.78
N PRO A 244 -23.05 1.37 -17.80
CA PRO A 244 -22.19 0.76 -16.81
C PRO A 244 -20.80 1.41 -16.84
N THR A 245 -20.22 1.66 -15.68
CA THR A 245 -18.82 2.07 -15.51
C THR A 245 -17.88 0.90 -15.85
N ARG A 246 -16.58 1.21 -16.00
CA ARG A 246 -15.56 0.15 -16.20
C ARG A 246 -15.50 -0.80 -15.00
N VAL A 247 -15.63 -0.26 -13.78
CA VAL A 247 -15.58 -1.04 -12.54
C VAL A 247 -16.79 -1.98 -12.47
N GLU A 248 -18.01 -1.48 -12.68
CA GLU A 248 -19.21 -2.32 -12.66
C GLU A 248 -19.13 -3.46 -13.69
N ALA A 249 -18.74 -3.15 -14.94
CA ALA A 249 -18.65 -4.15 -15.99
C ALA A 249 -17.61 -5.25 -15.71
N ILE A 250 -16.42 -4.88 -15.22
CA ILE A 250 -15.35 -5.83 -14.91
C ILE A 250 -15.69 -6.63 -13.64
N SER A 251 -16.16 -5.98 -12.58
CA SER A 251 -16.52 -6.65 -11.33
C SER A 251 -17.67 -7.62 -11.53
N ALA A 252 -18.71 -7.23 -12.28
CA ALA A 252 -19.82 -8.14 -12.62
C ALA A 252 -19.33 -9.36 -13.43
N PHE A 253 -18.42 -9.15 -14.38
CA PHE A 253 -17.82 -10.23 -15.15
C PHE A 253 -17.04 -11.19 -14.26
N ILE A 254 -16.15 -10.68 -13.41
CA ILE A 254 -15.36 -11.49 -12.47
C ILE A 254 -16.29 -12.25 -11.52
N TRP A 255 -17.24 -11.54 -10.89
CA TRP A 255 -18.19 -12.13 -9.94
C TRP A 255 -18.98 -13.28 -10.57
N LYS A 256 -19.51 -13.10 -11.78
CA LYS A 256 -20.23 -14.14 -12.52
C LYS A 256 -19.38 -15.39 -12.74
N HIS A 257 -18.09 -15.23 -13.06
CA HIS A 257 -17.20 -16.35 -13.32
C HIS A 257 -16.72 -17.02 -12.02
N VAL A 258 -16.49 -16.25 -10.97
CA VAL A 258 -16.19 -16.74 -9.63
C VAL A 258 -17.35 -17.58 -9.09
N ALA A 259 -18.59 -17.06 -9.14
CA ALA A 259 -19.79 -17.79 -8.70
C ALA A 259 -19.94 -19.14 -9.42
N ARG A 260 -19.78 -19.16 -10.76
CA ARG A 260 -19.83 -20.39 -11.56
C ARG A 260 -18.71 -21.38 -11.27
N ALA A 261 -17.53 -20.89 -10.87
CA ALA A 261 -16.42 -21.76 -10.49
C ALA A 261 -16.71 -22.43 -9.14
N PHE A 262 -17.26 -21.68 -8.18
CA PHE A 262 -17.69 -22.20 -6.89
C PHE A 262 -18.80 -23.25 -7.01
N GLU A 263 -19.81 -23.03 -7.86
CA GLU A 263 -20.87 -24.02 -8.12
C GLU A 263 -20.34 -25.38 -8.60
N LYS A 264 -19.18 -25.39 -9.27
CA LYS A 264 -18.54 -26.63 -9.76
C LYS A 264 -17.60 -27.27 -8.74
N ALA A 265 -17.18 -26.52 -7.72
CA ALA A 265 -16.15 -26.93 -6.77
C ALA A 265 -16.73 -27.43 -5.43
N ILE A 266 -17.98 -27.11 -5.11
CA ILE A 266 -18.65 -27.51 -3.86
C ILE A 266 -19.30 -28.90 -4.04
N PRO A 267 -18.89 -29.95 -3.31
CA PRO A 267 -19.73 -31.13 -3.09
C PRO A 267 -20.97 -30.68 -2.31
N VAL A 268 -22.13 -31.29 -2.57
CA VAL A 268 -23.50 -30.85 -2.19
C VAL A 268 -23.74 -30.47 -0.71
N ASP A 269 -22.78 -30.59 0.19
CA ASP A 269 -22.97 -30.51 1.65
C ASP A 269 -22.12 -29.47 2.41
N GLU A 270 -21.44 -28.52 1.75
CA GLU A 270 -20.73 -27.44 2.46
C GLU A 270 -21.12 -26.01 2.04
N THR A 271 -21.27 -25.14 3.03
CA THR A 271 -21.64 -23.72 2.89
C THR A 271 -20.62 -22.93 2.06
N PRO A 272 -21.05 -22.02 1.17
CA PRO A 272 -20.13 -21.28 0.30
C PRO A 272 -19.31 -20.26 1.10
N ALA A 273 -18.01 -20.19 0.80
CA ALA A 273 -17.09 -19.19 1.36
C ALA A 273 -17.45 -17.77 0.89
N SER A 274 -17.31 -16.79 1.79
CA SER A 274 -17.57 -15.37 1.53
C SER A 274 -16.37 -14.70 0.87
N LEU A 275 -16.62 -13.90 -0.17
CA LEU A 275 -15.64 -13.00 -0.77
C LEU A 275 -15.83 -11.60 -0.17
N PHE A 276 -14.80 -11.09 0.51
CA PHE A 276 -14.75 -9.69 0.94
C PHE A 276 -14.09 -8.86 -0.17
N THR A 277 -14.79 -7.83 -0.65
CA THR A 277 -14.19 -6.79 -1.50
C THR A 277 -14.05 -5.53 -0.67
N HIS A 278 -12.82 -5.02 -0.52
CA HIS A 278 -12.60 -3.68 0.00
C HIS A 278 -13.05 -2.66 -1.07
N GLY A 279 -14.07 -1.87 -0.74
CA GLY A 279 -14.46 -0.67 -1.47
C GLY A 279 -13.70 0.55 -0.99
#